data_AF-A0A9W8NRP9-F1
#
_entry.id   AF-A0A9W8NRP9-F1
#
_cell.length_a   1.000
_cell.length_b   1.000
_cell.length_c   1.000
_cell.angle_alpha   90.00
_cell.angle_beta   90.00
_cell.angle_gamma   90.00
#
_symmetry.space_group_name_H-M   'P 1'
#
loop_
_entity.id
_entity.type
_entity.pdbx_description
1 polymer ?
#
loop_
_entity_poly.entity_id
_entity_poly.type
_entity_poly.pdbx_seq_one_letter_code
_entity_poly.pdbx_strand_id
1 'polypeptide(L)'
;MTEITLNSVRKENDTFYSKWTEQASAKHVDAVLSASEALRKLYPKHSMVTTTDSRLHPIAFPGVQVVPLEHNPLVATLGFVPLSRSSAPVPGVLTSRIIAGGFKLTWQNQDFILHVVQYPSGFTFGTQSFILHEGSEEPARQLLLACGLWSEAIHNEIWVFNQGFWQKDGVLWDSIQQADWKDVILKDKFKKAFQKDIYGFFDSQQLYKELGIPWKRGLIMHGPPGNGKTISLKTVMKTCDAKGYTPLYVKSFQSFAGDEYSMKAVFSKARQLAPCVLVLEDLDSLITDRNRSFFLNELDGLEGNDGLLVLGTTNHFDRLDPGLSTRPSRFDRKYLFDDPDRDERALYAVYWQDKLKDNKSIDFPNTLVDEVADATNRFSFAYLKEAFVSALVTLAGLDEDDQPSFGSVLMEQIDVLRKQLDKPQEVKVSLSSGERTEAPRRNAPLPPISRPLPQLRSRTQLNAIRRQPFNESTASRMIFLPPSPPPMSMIPPDLEDADARFQRDFESTLGVLRTRFDALQVPGSFGNCEEDDVGRVLSPSRNVGNHLPGISGYWL
;
A
#
# COMPACT_ATOMS: atom_id res chain seq x y z
N MET A 1 46.08 -10.95 32.72
CA MET A 1 45.02 -10.33 33.54
C MET A 1 43.88 -9.98 32.59
N THR A 2 42.73 -10.62 32.55
CA THR A 2 42.11 -11.55 33.50
C THR A 2 41.07 -12.35 32.69
N GLU A 3 41.30 -13.65 32.52
CA GLU A 3 40.26 -14.61 32.13
C GLU A 3 39.25 -14.65 33.27
N ILE A 4 38.03 -14.15 33.03
CA ILE A 4 36.91 -14.44 33.93
C ILE A 4 36.37 -15.80 33.48
N THR A 5 37.06 -16.85 33.90
CA THR A 5 36.55 -18.22 33.90
C THR A 5 35.30 -18.26 34.78
N LEU A 6 34.12 -18.33 34.17
CA LEU A 6 32.83 -18.68 34.79
C LEU A 6 32.79 -20.18 35.16
N ASN A 7 33.89 -20.74 35.67
CA ASN A 7 34.04 -22.16 36.00
C ASN A 7 33.85 -22.48 37.49
N SER A 8 33.40 -21.52 38.32
CA SER A 8 33.34 -21.72 39.78
C SER A 8 31.95 -21.75 40.40
N VAL A 9 30.86 -21.84 39.62
CA VAL A 9 29.54 -22.20 40.17
C VAL A 9 29.07 -23.53 39.58
N ARG A 10 29.85 -24.58 39.86
CA ARG A 10 29.28 -25.93 39.96
C ARG A 10 28.48 -25.98 41.27
N LYS A 11 27.20 -25.66 41.19
CA LYS A 11 26.20 -26.28 42.06
C LYS A 11 25.27 -27.09 41.18
N GLU A 12 25.43 -28.39 41.30
CA GLU A 12 24.46 -29.41 40.91
C GLU A 12 23.05 -28.95 41.35
N ASN A 13 22.08 -29.08 40.44
CA ASN A 13 20.62 -28.86 40.60
C ASN A 13 19.97 -27.53 40.21
N ASP A 14 20.66 -26.55 39.62
CA ASP A 14 19.91 -25.46 38.95
C ASP A 14 19.53 -25.84 37.52
N THR A 15 18.39 -26.53 37.41
CA THR A 15 17.87 -27.09 36.14
C THR A 15 17.60 -26.03 35.07
N PHE A 16 17.46 -24.75 35.45
CA PHE A 16 17.26 -23.69 34.47
C PHE A 16 18.58 -23.29 33.82
N TYR A 17 19.62 -22.99 34.61
CA TYR A 17 20.91 -22.51 34.09
C TYR A 17 21.65 -23.56 33.27
N SER A 18 21.59 -24.84 33.65
CA SER A 18 22.20 -25.91 32.86
C SER A 18 21.49 -26.09 31.52
N LYS A 19 20.15 -26.13 31.50
CA LYS A 19 19.35 -26.20 30.26
C LYS A 19 19.52 -24.97 29.38
N TRP A 20 19.55 -23.78 29.98
CA TRP A 20 19.77 -22.54 29.27
C TRP A 20 21.16 -22.49 28.64
N THR A 21 22.20 -22.88 29.38
CA THR A 21 23.58 -22.90 28.87
C THR A 21 23.73 -23.90 27.74
N GLU A 22 23.18 -25.11 27.88
CA GLU A 22 23.18 -26.13 26.82
C GLU A 22 22.48 -25.62 25.55
N GLN A 23 21.31 -24.99 25.68
CA GLN A 23 20.57 -24.42 24.55
C GLN A 23 21.30 -23.22 23.91
N ALA A 24 21.89 -22.34 24.72
CA ALA A 24 22.57 -21.13 24.25
C ALA A 24 23.97 -21.38 23.69
N SER A 25 24.60 -22.51 24.03
CA SER A 25 25.92 -22.92 23.52
C SER A 25 25.87 -24.06 22.49
N ALA A 26 24.66 -24.51 22.12
CA ALA A 26 24.47 -25.50 21.07
C ALA A 26 24.97 -24.99 19.72
N LYS A 27 25.73 -25.83 19.00
CA LYS A 27 26.15 -25.56 17.61
C LYS A 27 24.91 -25.23 16.79
N HIS A 28 24.85 -24.02 16.23
CA HIS A 28 23.75 -23.63 15.37
C HIS A 28 23.75 -24.52 14.12
N VAL A 29 22.71 -25.35 14.01
CA VAL A 29 22.44 -26.13 12.81
C VAL A 29 21.52 -25.29 11.93
N ASP A 30 21.75 -25.32 10.62
CA ASP A 30 20.82 -24.70 9.67
C ASP A 30 19.41 -25.26 9.90
N ALA A 31 18.50 -24.39 10.35
CA ALA A 31 17.15 -24.76 10.75
C ALA A 31 16.34 -25.29 9.55
N VAL A 32 16.58 -24.73 8.36
CA VAL A 32 15.89 -25.12 7.13
C VAL A 32 16.37 -26.49 6.69
N LEU A 33 17.69 -26.74 6.70
CA LEU A 33 18.25 -28.04 6.35
C LEU A 33 17.78 -29.14 7.32
N SER A 34 17.82 -28.86 8.63
CA SER A 34 17.39 -29.80 9.67
C SER A 34 15.91 -30.17 9.54
N ALA A 35 15.05 -29.17 9.36
CA ALA A 35 13.62 -29.39 9.16
C ALA A 35 13.36 -30.14 7.84
N SER A 36 14.10 -29.80 6.78
CA SER A 36 14.00 -30.48 5.49
C SER A 36 14.33 -31.97 5.60
N GLU A 37 15.40 -32.33 6.29
CA GLU A 37 15.78 -33.73 6.51
C GLU A 37 14.75 -34.49 7.36
N ALA A 38 14.25 -33.86 8.42
CA ALA A 38 13.22 -34.44 9.28
C ALA A 38 11.93 -34.71 8.49
N LEU A 39 11.49 -33.74 7.68
CA LEU A 39 10.30 -33.86 6.84
C LEU A 39 10.46 -34.91 5.74
N ARG A 40 11.63 -35.00 5.10
CA ARG A 40 11.90 -36.06 4.11
C ARG A 40 11.85 -37.46 4.71
N LYS A 41 12.31 -37.63 5.96
CA LYS A 41 12.20 -38.91 6.69
C LYS A 41 10.74 -39.24 7.04
N LEU A 42 9.95 -38.22 7.42
CA LEU A 42 8.55 -38.38 7.79
C LEU A 42 7.65 -38.65 6.56
N TYR A 43 7.98 -38.06 5.42
CA TYR A 43 7.21 -38.14 4.17
C TYR A 43 8.08 -38.63 2.99
N PRO A 44 8.58 -39.88 3.02
CA PRO A 44 9.56 -40.37 2.05
C PRO A 44 9.04 -40.47 0.60
N LYS A 45 7.72 -40.49 0.40
CA LYS A 45 7.06 -40.50 -0.92
C LYS A 45 6.73 -39.11 -1.47
N HIS A 46 6.97 -38.07 -0.67
CA HIS A 46 6.60 -36.71 -1.04
C HIS A 46 7.81 -35.96 -1.57
N SER A 47 7.58 -35.20 -2.62
CA SER A 47 8.47 -34.11 -2.97
C SER A 47 8.25 -32.91 -2.04
N MET A 48 9.20 -31.98 -2.00
CA MET A 48 9.15 -30.84 -1.09
C MET A 48 9.67 -29.58 -1.76
N VAL A 49 8.83 -28.55 -1.77
CA VAL A 49 9.16 -27.20 -2.22
C VAL A 49 9.17 -26.28 -1.00
N THR A 50 10.16 -25.39 -0.91
CA THR A 50 10.33 -24.49 0.23
C THR A 50 10.27 -23.04 -0.22
N THR A 51 9.71 -22.16 0.61
CA THR A 51 9.69 -20.71 0.37
C THR A 51 9.71 -19.91 1.66
N THR A 52 10.41 -18.77 1.61
CA THR A 52 10.40 -17.72 2.64
C THR A 52 9.64 -16.47 2.18
N ASP A 53 9.15 -16.45 0.94
CA ASP A 53 8.43 -15.31 0.37
C ASP A 53 7.03 -15.21 0.96
N SER A 54 6.74 -14.07 1.59
CA SER A 54 5.45 -13.82 2.24
C SER A 54 4.27 -13.67 1.28
N ARG A 55 4.52 -13.56 -0.02
CA ARG A 55 3.46 -13.53 -1.04
C ARG A 55 2.97 -14.93 -1.39
N LEU A 56 3.73 -15.97 -1.06
CA LEU A 56 3.47 -17.35 -1.46
C LEU A 56 2.86 -18.14 -0.30
N HIS A 57 1.78 -17.63 0.32
CA HIS A 57 1.13 -18.24 1.49
C HIS A 57 -0.17 -18.99 1.13
N PRO A 58 -0.14 -20.34 1.02
CA PRO A 58 -1.33 -21.11 0.64
C PRO A 58 -2.47 -21.04 1.67
N ILE A 59 -2.16 -20.77 2.94
CA ILE A 59 -3.17 -20.68 4.00
C ILE A 59 -4.12 -19.50 3.78
N ALA A 60 -3.60 -18.39 3.22
CA ALA A 60 -4.37 -17.18 2.96
C ALA A 60 -4.93 -17.15 1.53
N PHE A 61 -4.57 -18.11 0.68
CA PHE A 61 -5.00 -18.13 -0.72
C PHE A 61 -6.45 -18.63 -0.84
N PRO A 62 -7.37 -17.85 -1.44
CA PRO A 62 -8.73 -18.29 -1.68
C PRO A 62 -8.79 -19.55 -2.55
N GLY A 63 -9.75 -20.42 -2.26
CA GLY A 63 -9.91 -21.69 -2.98
C GLY A 63 -9.04 -22.84 -2.46
N VAL A 64 -8.12 -22.60 -1.52
CA VAL A 64 -7.42 -23.66 -0.77
C VAL A 64 -8.25 -24.04 0.45
N GLN A 65 -8.56 -25.32 0.59
CA GLN A 65 -9.09 -25.85 1.85
C GLN A 65 -7.93 -26.15 2.78
N VAL A 66 -8.00 -25.66 4.02
CA VAL A 66 -6.92 -25.77 5.01
C VAL A 66 -7.46 -26.46 6.26
N VAL A 67 -6.80 -27.54 6.67
CA VAL A 67 -7.13 -28.29 7.89
C VAL A 67 -5.83 -28.51 8.69
N PRO A 68 -5.77 -28.13 9.99
CA PRO A 68 -4.62 -28.47 10.82
C PRO A 68 -4.38 -29.99 10.89
N LEU A 69 -3.12 -30.42 10.91
CA LEU A 69 -2.79 -31.83 11.09
C LEU A 69 -3.05 -32.26 12.55
N GLU A 70 -3.85 -33.31 12.74
CA GLU A 70 -4.34 -33.77 14.07
C GLU A 70 -3.23 -34.05 15.10
N HIS A 71 -2.05 -34.50 14.65
CA HIS A 71 -0.96 -34.92 15.53
C HIS A 71 0.16 -33.88 15.69
N ASN A 72 0.05 -32.70 15.07
CA ASN A 72 1.06 -31.65 15.22
C ASN A 72 0.57 -30.54 16.15
N PRO A 73 1.31 -30.19 17.21
CA PRO A 73 0.95 -29.05 18.03
C PRO A 73 1.03 -27.78 17.16
N LEU A 74 -0.12 -27.21 16.85
CA LEU A 74 -0.20 -25.87 16.28
C LEU A 74 0.22 -24.88 17.36
N VAL A 75 1.44 -24.38 17.24
CA VAL A 75 1.96 -23.31 18.08
C VAL A 75 1.64 -21.99 17.39
N ALA A 76 0.68 -21.26 17.92
CA ALA A 76 0.31 -19.94 17.44
C ALA A 76 0.20 -18.96 18.60
N THR A 77 0.52 -17.70 18.32
CA THR A 77 0.33 -16.59 19.26
C THR A 77 -0.85 -15.75 18.79
N LEU A 78 -1.74 -15.41 19.72
CA LEU A 78 -2.87 -14.54 19.45
C LEU A 78 -2.46 -13.06 19.54
N GLY A 79 -2.95 -12.27 18.59
CA GLY A 79 -2.92 -10.81 18.60
C GLY A 79 -4.34 -10.27 18.54
N PHE A 80 -4.55 -9.06 19.06
CA PHE A 80 -5.78 -8.32 18.89
C PHE A 80 -5.54 -7.16 17.92
N VAL A 81 -6.29 -7.13 16.82
CA VAL A 81 -6.27 -6.03 15.86
C VAL A 81 -7.47 -5.13 16.15
N PRO A 82 -7.25 -3.90 16.66
CA PRO A 82 -8.34 -2.97 16.85
C PRO A 82 -8.89 -2.52 15.49
N LEU A 83 -10.20 -2.37 15.39
CA LEU A 83 -10.88 -1.85 14.21
C LEU A 83 -11.48 -0.46 14.53
N SER A 84 -11.58 0.39 13.51
CA SER A 84 -12.26 1.68 13.69
C SER A 84 -13.74 1.42 13.96
N ARG A 85 -14.31 2.16 14.93
CA ARG A 85 -15.75 2.11 15.23
C ARG A 85 -16.62 2.50 14.04
N SER A 86 -16.08 3.31 13.13
CA SER A 86 -16.79 3.72 11.91
C SER A 86 -16.77 2.66 10.81
N SER A 87 -15.80 1.73 10.85
CA SER A 87 -15.59 0.74 9.77
C SER A 87 -16.07 -0.66 10.14
N ALA A 88 -16.29 -0.96 11.43
CA ALA A 88 -16.77 -2.27 11.87
C ALA A 88 -17.67 -2.18 13.11
N PRO A 89 -18.69 -3.05 13.23
CA PRO A 89 -19.57 -3.12 14.40
C PRO A 89 -18.89 -3.69 15.64
N VAL A 90 -17.73 -4.34 15.48
CA VAL A 90 -16.93 -4.93 16.55
C VAL A 90 -15.65 -4.10 16.78
N PRO A 91 -15.17 -3.97 18.03
CA PRO A 91 -14.03 -3.11 18.37
C PRO A 91 -12.68 -3.66 17.88
N GLY A 92 -12.65 -4.89 17.37
CA GLY A 92 -11.47 -5.53 16.84
C GLY A 92 -11.68 -7.01 16.58
N VAL A 93 -10.66 -7.64 16.03
CA VAL A 93 -10.62 -9.07 15.73
C VAL A 93 -9.41 -9.71 16.37
N LEU A 94 -9.57 -10.93 16.87
CA LEU A 94 -8.44 -11.76 17.24
C LEU A 94 -7.83 -12.36 15.98
N THR A 95 -6.51 -12.33 15.91
CA THR A 95 -5.74 -12.94 14.84
C THR A 95 -4.71 -13.89 15.44
N SER A 96 -4.42 -14.97 14.73
CA SER A 96 -3.38 -15.93 15.10
C SER A 96 -2.15 -15.73 14.22
N ARG A 97 -0.98 -15.64 14.83
CA ARG A 97 0.30 -15.76 14.15
C ARG A 97 0.87 -17.15 14.39
N ILE A 98 1.07 -17.92 13.32
CA ILE A 98 1.63 -19.27 13.40
C ILE A 98 3.13 -19.17 13.67
N ILE A 99 3.59 -19.75 14.77
CA ILE A 99 5.02 -19.94 15.10
C ILE A 99 5.48 -21.27 14.51
N ALA A 100 4.73 -22.35 14.74
CA ALA A 100 5.01 -23.65 14.17
C ALA A 100 3.71 -24.41 13.98
N GLY A 101 3.51 -25.05 12.84
CA GLY A 101 2.30 -25.85 12.61
C GLY A 101 2.31 -26.59 11.28
N GLY A 102 1.59 -27.71 11.26
CA GLY A 102 1.37 -28.52 10.07
C GLY A 102 -0.09 -28.47 9.63
N PHE A 103 -0.34 -28.41 8.33
CA PHE A 103 -1.66 -28.30 7.72
C PHE A 103 -1.78 -29.27 6.54
N LYS A 104 -2.93 -29.93 6.42
CA LYS A 104 -3.38 -30.52 5.16
C LYS A 104 -4.02 -29.42 4.32
N LEU A 105 -3.60 -29.31 3.07
CA LEU A 105 -4.21 -28.41 2.09
C LEU A 105 -4.87 -29.23 0.98
N THR A 106 -6.00 -28.76 0.46
CA THR A 106 -6.61 -29.31 -0.75
C THR A 106 -6.89 -28.17 -1.73
N TRP A 107 -6.37 -28.29 -2.95
CA TRP A 107 -6.53 -27.31 -4.03
C TRP A 107 -6.60 -28.02 -5.38
N GLN A 108 -7.60 -27.69 -6.21
CA GLN A 108 -7.83 -28.32 -7.52
C GLN A 108 -7.82 -29.86 -7.50
N ASN A 109 -8.46 -30.47 -6.49
CA ASN A 109 -8.48 -31.92 -6.25
C ASN A 109 -7.11 -32.57 -6.00
N GLN A 110 -6.11 -31.78 -5.63
CA GLN A 110 -4.81 -32.25 -5.18
C GLN A 110 -4.61 -31.95 -3.70
N ASP A 111 -4.01 -32.90 -3.00
CA ASP A 111 -3.72 -32.81 -1.58
C ASP A 111 -2.24 -32.45 -1.35
N PHE A 112 -2.01 -31.53 -0.42
CA PHE A 112 -0.69 -31.08 -0.02
C PHE A 112 -0.56 -31.14 1.50
N ILE A 113 0.69 -31.17 1.96
CA ILE A 113 1.03 -30.99 3.37
C ILE A 113 1.89 -29.74 3.47
N LEU A 114 1.45 -28.77 4.26
CA LEU A 114 2.19 -27.55 4.55
C LEU A 114 2.70 -27.58 5.99
N HIS A 115 4.01 -27.40 6.16
CA HIS A 115 4.59 -27.07 7.47
C HIS A 115 5.08 -25.63 7.45
N VAL A 116 4.69 -24.86 8.46
CA VAL A 116 5.17 -23.49 8.67
C VAL A 116 5.97 -23.49 9.95
N VAL A 117 7.20 -22.97 9.90
CA VAL A 117 8.10 -22.87 11.05
C VAL A 117 8.76 -21.50 11.08
N GLN A 118 8.65 -20.83 12.21
CA GLN A 118 9.32 -19.57 12.49
C GLN A 118 10.62 -19.86 13.26
N TYR A 119 11.72 -19.27 12.82
CA TYR A 119 13.05 -19.45 13.42
C TYR A 119 13.75 -18.10 13.61
N PRO A 120 14.58 -17.95 14.66
CA PRO A 120 15.40 -16.75 14.83
C PRO A 120 16.37 -16.58 13.66
N SER A 121 16.47 -15.37 13.12
CA SER A 121 17.42 -15.00 12.08
C SER A 121 18.00 -13.62 12.41
N GLY A 122 19.20 -13.62 13.01
CA GLY A 122 19.81 -12.41 13.57
C GLY A 122 18.93 -11.80 14.67
N PHE A 123 18.62 -10.50 14.55
CA PHE A 123 17.71 -9.78 15.47
C PHE A 123 16.22 -9.90 15.09
N THR A 124 15.91 -10.72 14.08
CA THR A 124 14.55 -10.88 13.54
C THR A 124 14.15 -12.35 13.54
N PHE A 125 12.98 -12.65 12.98
CA PHE A 125 12.52 -14.02 12.79
C PHE A 125 12.24 -14.29 11.33
N GLY A 126 12.79 -15.37 10.79
CA GLY A 126 12.40 -15.91 9.49
C GLY A 126 11.17 -16.81 9.64
N THR A 127 10.31 -16.83 8.63
CA THR A 127 9.23 -17.82 8.52
C THR A 127 9.50 -18.68 7.30
N GLN A 128 9.67 -19.98 7.51
CA GLN A 128 9.87 -20.96 6.45
C GLN A 128 8.58 -21.74 6.23
N SER A 129 8.15 -21.83 4.97
CA SER A 129 7.09 -22.73 4.55
C SER A 129 7.70 -23.91 3.79
N PHE A 130 7.23 -25.13 4.12
CA PHE A 130 7.56 -26.38 3.45
C PHE A 130 6.27 -26.97 2.89
N ILE A 131 6.19 -27.05 1.57
CA ILE A 131 5.02 -27.56 0.85
C ILE A 131 5.40 -28.92 0.30
N LEU A 132 4.73 -29.96 0.77
CA LEU A 132 4.93 -31.34 0.35
C LEU A 132 3.76 -31.82 -0.49
N HIS A 133 4.08 -32.60 -1.52
CA HIS A 133 3.11 -33.22 -2.41
C HIS A 133 3.56 -34.65 -2.74
N GLU A 134 2.65 -35.63 -2.70
CA GLU A 134 2.98 -37.01 -3.04
C GLU A 134 3.34 -37.13 -4.53
N GLY A 135 4.52 -37.70 -4.83
CA GLY A 135 5.04 -37.72 -6.21
C GLY A 135 5.80 -36.43 -6.56
N SER A 136 5.51 -35.83 -7.73
CA SER A 136 6.32 -34.72 -8.28
C SER A 136 6.12 -33.37 -7.58
N GLU A 137 7.09 -32.47 -7.71
CA GLU A 137 7.06 -31.10 -7.16
C GLU A 137 6.10 -30.16 -7.90
N GLU A 138 5.73 -30.51 -9.14
CA GLU A 138 5.06 -29.60 -10.07
C GLU A 138 3.72 -29.05 -9.53
N PRO A 139 2.82 -29.87 -8.95
CA PRO A 139 1.65 -29.41 -8.22
C PRO A 139 1.93 -28.33 -7.16
N ALA A 140 2.97 -28.52 -6.34
CA ALA A 140 3.31 -27.57 -5.29
C ALA A 140 3.80 -26.24 -5.88
N ARG A 141 4.57 -26.29 -6.99
CA ARG A 141 5.02 -25.09 -7.71
C ARG A 141 3.85 -24.35 -8.35
N GLN A 142 2.88 -25.06 -8.91
CA GLN A 142 1.66 -24.47 -9.48
C GLN A 142 0.78 -23.80 -8.41
N LEU A 143 0.62 -24.43 -7.25
CA LEU A 143 -0.07 -23.84 -6.11
C LEU A 143 0.63 -22.54 -5.66
N LEU A 144 1.96 -22.56 -5.50
CA LEU A 144 2.71 -21.37 -5.10
C LEU A 144 2.63 -20.27 -6.16
N LEU A 145 2.70 -20.62 -7.44
CA LEU A 145 2.51 -19.67 -8.53
C LEU A 145 1.13 -19.02 -8.47
N ALA A 146 0.06 -19.81 -8.26
CA ALA A 146 -1.29 -19.29 -8.09
C ALA A 146 -1.41 -18.34 -6.89
N CYS A 147 -0.78 -18.69 -5.76
CA CYS A 147 -0.68 -17.81 -4.60
C CYS A 147 0.01 -16.49 -4.94
N GLY A 148 1.13 -16.55 -5.68
CA GLY A 148 1.89 -15.37 -6.09
C GLY A 148 1.10 -14.46 -7.03
N LEU A 149 0.42 -15.02 -8.03
CA LEU A 149 -0.44 -14.27 -8.95
C LEU A 149 -1.59 -13.58 -8.20
N TRP A 150 -2.25 -14.29 -7.27
CA TRP A 150 -3.29 -13.71 -6.43
C TRP A 150 -2.77 -12.59 -5.52
N SER A 151 -1.62 -12.79 -4.90
CA SER A 151 -0.96 -11.80 -4.04
C SER A 151 -0.50 -10.56 -4.79
N GLU A 152 -0.21 -10.65 -6.09
CA GLU A 152 0.14 -9.48 -6.92
C GLU A 152 -1.10 -8.78 -7.51
N ALA A 153 -2.17 -9.52 -7.80
CA ALA A 153 -3.43 -8.97 -8.30
C ALA A 153 -4.10 -8.03 -7.28
N ILE A 154 -4.74 -6.96 -7.75
CA ILE A 154 -5.39 -5.97 -6.89
C ILE A 154 -6.86 -6.37 -6.67
N HIS A 155 -7.29 -6.45 -5.40
CA HIS A 155 -8.63 -6.91 -5.01
C HIS A 155 -9.43 -5.79 -4.32
N ASN A 156 -9.91 -4.80 -5.08
CA ASN A 156 -10.55 -3.59 -4.52
C ASN A 156 -9.65 -2.83 -3.54
N GLU A 157 -8.39 -2.66 -3.95
CA GLU A 157 -7.34 -2.02 -3.16
C GLU A 157 -6.53 -1.09 -4.07
N ILE A 158 -5.62 -0.33 -3.49
CA ILE A 158 -4.61 0.42 -4.24
C ILE A 158 -3.22 0.18 -3.67
N TRP A 159 -2.21 0.13 -4.53
CA TRP A 159 -0.82 0.09 -4.08
C TRP A 159 -0.41 1.43 -3.46
N VAL A 160 0.02 1.38 -2.20
CA VAL A 160 0.55 2.49 -1.42
C VAL A 160 1.99 2.19 -1.03
N PHE A 161 2.91 3.08 -1.37
CA PHE A 161 4.29 3.03 -0.90
C PHE A 161 4.47 3.91 0.34
N ASN A 162 4.94 3.32 1.43
CA ASN A 162 5.21 4.03 2.68
C ASN A 162 6.29 3.29 3.47
N GLN A 163 7.17 4.03 4.16
CA GLN A 163 8.19 3.47 5.06
C GLN A 163 9.12 2.42 4.43
N GLY A 164 9.32 2.47 3.10
CA GLY A 164 10.23 1.59 2.36
C GLY A 164 9.59 0.35 1.74
N PHE A 165 8.27 0.19 1.84
CA PHE A 165 7.58 -0.99 1.32
C PHE A 165 6.25 -0.62 0.64
N TRP A 166 5.88 -1.45 -0.34
CA TRP A 166 4.57 -1.41 -0.98
C TRP A 166 3.56 -2.20 -0.14
N GLN A 167 2.37 -1.64 0.02
CA GLN A 167 1.21 -2.28 0.65
C GLN A 167 -0.02 -2.03 -0.18
N LYS A 168 -1.01 -2.92 -0.08
CA LYS A 168 -2.33 -2.68 -0.66
C LYS A 168 -3.19 -1.96 0.37
N ASP A 169 -3.96 -0.96 -0.02
CA ASP A 169 -4.80 -0.19 0.90
C ASP A 169 -6.23 -0.16 0.38
N GLY A 170 -7.10 -0.98 0.99
CA GLY A 170 -8.53 -0.99 0.68
C GLY A 170 -9.28 0.24 1.19
N VAL A 171 -8.83 0.85 2.30
CA VAL A 171 -9.49 2.03 2.88
C VAL A 171 -9.29 3.25 2.00
N LEU A 172 -8.06 3.43 1.49
CA LEU A 172 -7.78 4.47 0.50
C LEU A 172 -8.53 4.20 -0.81
N TRP A 173 -8.62 2.94 -1.24
CA TRP A 173 -9.39 2.56 -2.43
C TRP A 173 -10.87 2.95 -2.28
N ASP A 174 -11.53 2.62 -1.16
CA ASP A 174 -12.92 3.03 -0.89
C ASP A 174 -13.09 4.55 -0.98
N SER A 175 -12.14 5.30 -0.42
CA SER A 175 -12.16 6.77 -0.49
C SER A 175 -11.98 7.29 -1.92
N ILE A 176 -11.20 6.60 -2.76
CA ILE A 176 -11.02 6.94 -4.18
C ILE A 176 -12.31 6.64 -4.96
N GLN A 177 -13.00 5.53 -4.65
CA GLN A 177 -14.24 5.15 -5.34
C GLN A 177 -15.39 6.14 -5.11
N GLN A 178 -15.36 6.89 -4.00
CA GLN A 178 -16.33 7.96 -3.73
C GLN A 178 -16.13 9.22 -4.58
N ALA A 179 -14.97 9.39 -5.24
CA ALA A 179 -14.69 10.57 -6.05
C ALA A 179 -15.35 10.49 -7.44
N ASP A 180 -15.84 11.63 -7.94
CA ASP A 180 -16.44 11.75 -9.26
C ASP A 180 -16.11 13.12 -9.89
N TRP A 181 -16.03 13.16 -11.22
CA TRP A 181 -15.77 14.38 -11.98
C TRP A 181 -16.85 15.45 -11.80
N LYS A 182 -18.08 15.05 -11.43
CA LYS A 182 -19.16 15.99 -11.08
C LYS A 182 -18.86 16.78 -9.81
N ASP A 183 -18.07 16.21 -8.90
CA ASP A 183 -17.69 16.83 -7.62
C ASP A 183 -16.43 17.71 -7.76
N VAL A 184 -15.78 17.68 -8.94
CA VAL A 184 -14.67 18.57 -9.30
C VAL A 184 -15.24 19.86 -9.88
N ILE A 185 -15.43 20.85 -9.01
CA ILE A 185 -16.00 22.16 -9.38
C ILE A 185 -14.93 23.04 -10.00
N LEU A 186 -14.66 22.81 -11.29
CA LEU A 186 -13.75 23.61 -12.12
C LEU A 186 -14.38 23.85 -13.47
N LYS A 187 -13.93 24.89 -14.19
CA LYS A 187 -14.40 25.19 -15.55
C LYS A 187 -14.26 23.96 -16.46
N ASP A 188 -15.30 23.71 -17.27
CA ASP A 188 -15.33 22.57 -18.18
C ASP A 188 -14.16 22.54 -19.17
N LYS A 189 -13.72 23.70 -19.65
CA LYS A 189 -12.55 23.80 -20.53
C LYS A 189 -11.28 23.28 -19.84
N PHE A 190 -11.09 23.59 -18.57
CA PHE A 190 -9.96 23.12 -17.77
C PHE A 190 -10.04 21.61 -17.57
N LYS A 191 -11.20 21.10 -17.11
CA LYS A 191 -11.43 19.65 -16.91
C LYS A 191 -11.18 18.85 -18.19
N LYS A 192 -11.72 19.29 -19.33
CA LYS A 192 -11.55 18.61 -20.62
C LYS A 192 -10.09 18.59 -21.08
N ALA A 193 -9.36 19.69 -20.92
CA ALA A 193 -7.94 19.75 -21.25
C ALA A 193 -7.11 18.80 -20.37
N PHE A 194 -7.36 18.82 -19.06
CA PHE A 194 -6.69 17.98 -18.09
C PHE A 194 -6.95 16.48 -18.34
N GLN A 195 -8.21 16.10 -18.54
CA GLN A 195 -8.59 14.72 -18.88
C GLN A 195 -7.97 14.28 -20.21
N LYS A 196 -7.95 15.14 -21.22
CA LYS A 196 -7.35 14.83 -22.53
C LYS A 196 -5.85 14.55 -22.43
N ASP A 197 -5.10 15.33 -21.65
CA ASP A 197 -3.66 15.11 -21.50
C ASP A 197 -3.32 13.80 -20.76
N ILE A 198 -4.19 13.37 -19.84
CA ILE A 198 -4.05 12.14 -19.04
C ILE A 198 -4.51 10.91 -19.84
N TYR A 199 -5.77 10.89 -20.25
CA TYR A 199 -6.33 9.70 -20.91
C TYR A 199 -5.84 9.58 -22.35
N GLY A 200 -5.72 10.70 -23.05
CA GLY A 200 -5.16 10.73 -24.39
C GLY A 200 -3.69 10.31 -24.45
N PHE A 201 -2.93 10.42 -23.35
CA PHE A 201 -1.58 9.84 -23.27
C PHE A 201 -1.61 8.32 -23.44
N PHE A 202 -2.55 7.66 -22.74
CA PHE A 202 -2.69 6.21 -22.83
C PHE A 202 -3.22 5.77 -24.20
N ASP A 203 -4.22 6.48 -24.73
CA ASP A 203 -4.79 6.22 -26.06
C ASP A 203 -3.76 6.40 -27.19
N SER A 204 -2.68 7.16 -26.95
CA SER A 204 -1.66 7.48 -27.95
C SER A 204 -0.47 6.51 -27.99
N GLN A 205 -0.51 5.36 -27.30
CA GLN A 205 0.61 4.40 -27.23
C GLN A 205 1.22 4.08 -28.61
N GLN A 206 0.37 3.75 -29.58
CA GLN A 206 0.80 3.36 -30.92
C GLN A 206 1.51 4.51 -31.66
N LEU A 207 1.03 5.74 -31.50
CA LEU A 207 1.64 6.93 -32.08
C LEU A 207 3.06 7.16 -31.55
N TYR A 208 3.26 7.03 -30.22
CA TYR A 208 4.58 7.14 -29.62
C TYR A 208 5.56 6.12 -30.18
N LYS A 209 5.10 4.87 -30.34
CA LYS A 209 5.87 3.77 -30.91
C LYS A 209 6.25 4.03 -32.37
N GLU A 210 5.33 4.51 -33.19
CA GLU A 210 5.57 4.84 -34.60
C GLU A 210 6.57 5.99 -34.79
N LEU A 211 6.53 6.97 -33.89
CA LEU A 211 7.44 8.12 -33.90
C LEU A 211 8.81 7.80 -33.28
N GLY A 212 8.99 6.63 -32.66
CA GLY A 212 10.24 6.22 -32.02
C GLY A 212 10.62 7.08 -30.80
N ILE A 213 9.62 7.66 -30.12
CA ILE A 213 9.84 8.51 -28.93
C ILE A 213 9.41 7.77 -27.65
N PRO A 214 10.05 8.03 -26.49
CA PRO A 214 9.69 7.38 -25.23
C PRO A 214 8.22 7.63 -24.85
N TRP A 215 7.47 6.57 -24.57
CA TRP A 215 6.06 6.66 -24.19
C TRP A 215 5.94 6.91 -22.70
N LYS A 216 6.38 8.08 -22.25
CA LYS A 216 6.27 8.52 -20.86
C LYS A 216 5.74 9.94 -20.78
N ARG A 217 5.10 10.29 -19.67
CA ARG A 217 4.61 11.65 -19.45
C ARG A 217 4.56 12.00 -17.98
N GLY A 218 4.95 13.22 -17.63
CA GLY A 218 4.71 13.79 -16.31
C GLY A 218 3.78 15.00 -16.36
N LEU A 219 2.88 15.08 -15.38
CA LEU A 219 2.04 16.24 -15.13
C LEU A 219 2.18 16.71 -13.68
N ILE A 220 2.19 18.02 -13.45
CA ILE A 220 2.10 18.63 -12.12
C ILE A 220 0.80 19.41 -11.97
N MET A 221 0.12 19.18 -10.85
CA MET A 221 -0.98 19.98 -10.34
C MET A 221 -0.44 20.91 -9.27
N HIS A 222 -0.49 22.22 -9.48
CA HIS A 222 0.07 23.20 -8.53
C HIS A 222 -0.88 24.34 -8.25
N GLY A 223 -0.65 25.05 -7.14
CA GLY A 223 -1.44 26.21 -6.73
C GLY A 223 -1.78 26.18 -5.25
N PRO A 224 -2.46 27.21 -4.73
CA PRO A 224 -2.79 27.31 -3.30
C PRO A 224 -3.55 26.08 -2.75
N PRO A 225 -3.41 25.79 -1.45
CA PRO A 225 -4.12 24.68 -0.81
C PRO A 225 -5.64 24.92 -0.82
N GLY A 226 -6.41 23.84 -0.92
CA GLY A 226 -7.87 23.89 -0.82
C GLY A 226 -8.62 24.16 -2.13
N ASN A 227 -7.94 24.21 -3.28
CA ASN A 227 -8.56 24.46 -4.60
C ASN A 227 -8.74 23.20 -5.47
N GLY A 228 -9.02 22.04 -4.87
CA GLY A 228 -9.49 20.87 -5.61
C GLY A 228 -8.43 19.95 -6.24
N LYS A 229 -7.15 20.12 -5.90
CA LYS A 229 -6.06 19.20 -6.36
C LYS A 229 -6.32 17.75 -5.94
N THR A 230 -6.51 17.48 -4.65
CA THR A 230 -6.67 16.10 -4.13
C THR A 230 -7.93 15.40 -4.64
N ILE A 231 -9.08 16.09 -4.77
CA ILE A 231 -10.30 15.48 -5.33
C ILE A 231 -10.13 15.16 -6.82
N SER A 232 -9.49 16.04 -7.58
CA SER A 232 -9.17 15.80 -9.00
C SER A 232 -8.21 14.62 -9.15
N LEU A 233 -7.21 14.50 -8.27
CA LEU A 233 -6.27 13.39 -8.25
C LEU A 233 -6.98 12.05 -7.98
N LYS A 234 -7.82 11.98 -6.94
CA LYS A 234 -8.63 10.78 -6.65
C LYS A 234 -9.51 10.39 -7.83
N THR A 235 -10.15 11.36 -8.47
CA THR A 235 -11.02 11.12 -9.62
C THR A 235 -10.23 10.58 -10.82
N VAL A 236 -9.03 11.10 -11.06
CA VAL A 236 -8.11 10.57 -12.08
C VAL A 236 -7.73 9.12 -11.76
N MET A 237 -7.32 8.83 -10.52
CA MET A 237 -6.93 7.49 -10.09
C MET A 237 -8.08 6.50 -10.31
N LYS A 238 -9.30 6.83 -9.87
CA LYS A 238 -10.51 6.02 -10.11
C LYS A 238 -10.75 5.76 -11.60
N THR A 239 -10.67 6.80 -12.43
CA THR A 239 -10.94 6.67 -13.87
C THR A 239 -9.86 5.85 -14.57
N CYS A 240 -8.60 6.00 -14.18
CA CYS A 240 -7.49 5.21 -14.73
C CYS A 240 -7.60 3.74 -14.32
N ASP A 241 -7.93 3.44 -13.07
CA ASP A 241 -8.18 2.09 -12.58
C ASP A 241 -9.30 1.40 -13.38
N ALA A 242 -10.43 2.10 -13.57
CA ALA A 242 -11.54 1.61 -14.40
C ALA A 242 -11.17 1.36 -15.87
N LYS A 243 -10.13 2.03 -16.39
CA LYS A 243 -9.58 1.84 -17.73
C LYS A 243 -8.48 0.76 -17.79
N GLY A 244 -8.13 0.14 -16.67
CA GLY A 244 -7.09 -0.89 -16.58
C GLY A 244 -5.67 -0.34 -16.40
N TYR A 245 -5.51 0.95 -16.07
CA TYR A 245 -4.21 1.56 -15.77
C TYR A 245 -4.02 1.66 -14.26
N THR A 246 -3.21 0.77 -13.71
CA THR A 246 -3.03 0.62 -12.27
C THR A 246 -2.53 1.92 -11.62
N PRO A 247 -3.24 2.49 -10.63
CA PRO A 247 -2.74 3.61 -9.86
C PRO A 247 -1.77 3.13 -8.76
N LEU A 248 -0.64 3.82 -8.63
CA LEU A 248 0.38 3.63 -7.62
C LEU A 248 0.52 4.91 -6.81
N TYR A 249 0.24 4.86 -5.51
CA TYR A 249 0.26 6.04 -4.65
C TYR A 249 1.49 6.04 -3.74
N VAL A 250 2.29 7.11 -3.77
CA VAL A 250 3.47 7.24 -2.91
C VAL A 250 3.19 8.23 -1.80
N LYS A 251 3.22 7.75 -0.56
CA LYS A 251 3.02 8.57 0.63
C LYS A 251 4.33 9.17 1.15
N SER A 252 5.43 8.43 1.06
CA SER A 252 6.74 8.88 1.52
C SER A 252 7.86 8.03 0.92
N PHE A 253 8.99 8.65 0.59
CA PHE A 253 10.24 7.95 0.24
C PHE A 253 11.12 7.63 1.45
N GLN A 254 10.78 8.11 2.65
CA GLN A 254 11.59 7.86 3.84
C GLN A 254 11.49 6.38 4.24
N SER A 255 12.64 5.75 4.44
CA SER A 255 12.72 4.36 4.92
C SER A 255 14.03 4.09 5.65
N PHE A 256 14.09 2.94 6.33
CA PHE A 256 15.32 2.47 6.97
C PHE A 256 16.43 2.12 5.97
N ALA A 257 16.08 1.84 4.71
CA ALA A 257 17.01 1.50 3.64
C ALA A 257 17.48 2.75 2.85
N GLY A 258 16.95 3.92 3.19
CA GLY A 258 17.26 5.19 2.53
C GLY A 258 16.34 5.54 1.37
N ASP A 259 16.33 6.82 1.01
CA ASP A 259 15.46 7.37 -0.02
C ASP A 259 15.80 6.84 -1.42
N GLU A 260 17.09 6.61 -1.71
CA GLU A 260 17.53 6.05 -3.00
C GLU A 260 16.94 4.66 -3.26
N TYR A 261 17.02 3.76 -2.28
CA TYR A 261 16.39 2.44 -2.36
C TYR A 261 14.89 2.57 -2.58
N SER A 262 14.25 3.49 -1.85
CA SER A 262 12.81 3.68 -1.89
C SER A 262 12.33 4.19 -3.24
N MET A 263 13.02 5.18 -3.81
CA MET A 263 12.75 5.69 -5.15
C MET A 263 12.94 4.60 -6.21
N LYS A 264 14.04 3.83 -6.13
CA LYS A 264 14.28 2.71 -7.04
C LYS A 264 13.19 1.65 -6.94
N ALA A 265 12.77 1.28 -5.73
CA ALA A 265 11.70 0.32 -5.49
C ALA A 265 10.34 0.81 -6.03
N VAL A 266 10.06 2.11 -5.90
CA VAL A 266 8.85 2.72 -6.43
C VAL A 266 8.82 2.66 -7.95
N PHE A 267 9.86 3.15 -8.62
CA PHE A 267 9.91 3.16 -10.08
C PHE A 267 10.03 1.76 -10.68
N SER A 268 10.72 0.82 -10.01
CA SER A 268 10.77 -0.58 -10.45
C SER A 268 9.37 -1.23 -10.44
N LYS A 269 8.57 -0.98 -9.40
CA LYS A 269 7.18 -1.46 -9.34
C LYS A 269 6.31 -0.81 -10.42
N ALA A 270 6.53 0.48 -10.67
CA ALA A 270 5.85 1.22 -11.72
C ALA A 270 6.17 0.67 -13.13
N ARG A 271 7.44 0.37 -13.42
CA ARG A 271 7.86 -0.31 -14.66
C ARG A 271 7.25 -1.70 -14.80
N GLN A 272 7.17 -2.46 -13.70
CA GLN A 272 6.55 -3.80 -13.68
C GLN A 272 5.06 -3.76 -14.05
N LEU A 273 4.35 -2.71 -13.62
CA LEU A 273 2.90 -2.57 -13.80
C LEU A 273 2.51 -1.70 -14.99
N ALA A 274 3.48 -1.21 -15.77
CA ALA A 274 3.20 -0.36 -16.92
C ALA A 274 2.32 -1.10 -17.96
N PRO A 275 1.32 -0.42 -18.56
CA PRO A 275 1.00 0.99 -18.43
C PRO A 275 0.26 1.34 -17.13
N CYS A 276 0.75 2.36 -16.41
CA CYS A 276 0.25 2.68 -15.08
C CYS A 276 0.37 4.18 -14.75
N VAL A 277 -0.25 4.57 -13.63
CA VAL A 277 -0.21 5.94 -13.11
C VAL A 277 0.56 5.98 -11.79
N LEU A 278 1.68 6.69 -11.74
CA LEU A 278 2.45 6.93 -10.52
C LEU A 278 2.07 8.28 -9.91
N VAL A 279 1.48 8.26 -8.73
CA VAL A 279 0.97 9.43 -8.01
C VAL A 279 1.90 9.81 -6.88
N LEU A 280 2.35 11.08 -6.91
CA LEU A 280 3.23 11.70 -5.93
C LEU A 280 2.54 12.94 -5.37
N GLU A 281 1.94 12.84 -4.18
CA GLU A 281 1.28 13.99 -3.53
C GLU A 281 2.29 14.82 -2.72
N ASP A 282 2.16 16.15 -2.76
CA ASP A 282 3.04 17.10 -2.05
C ASP A 282 4.53 16.91 -2.38
N LEU A 283 4.87 17.05 -3.67
CA LEU A 283 6.23 16.90 -4.20
C LEU A 283 7.26 17.77 -3.46
N ASP A 284 6.87 18.95 -2.99
CA ASP A 284 7.72 19.84 -2.20
C ASP A 284 8.08 19.29 -0.81
N SER A 285 7.31 18.31 -0.32
CA SER A 285 7.61 17.55 0.89
C SER A 285 8.31 16.22 0.59
N LEU A 286 7.98 15.56 -0.53
CA LEU A 286 8.58 14.29 -0.94
C LEU A 286 10.03 14.44 -1.43
N ILE A 287 10.30 15.51 -2.17
CA ILE A 287 11.58 15.75 -2.82
C ILE A 287 12.33 16.84 -2.05
N THR A 288 13.50 16.48 -1.55
CA THR A 288 14.40 17.37 -0.81
C THR A 288 15.73 17.47 -1.53
N ASP A 289 16.55 18.47 -1.19
CA ASP A 289 17.89 18.63 -1.78
C ASP A 289 18.75 17.37 -1.67
N ARG A 290 18.53 16.54 -0.63
CA ARG A 290 19.29 15.31 -0.38
C ARG A 290 18.92 14.15 -1.29
N ASN A 291 17.65 14.05 -1.70
CA ASN A 291 17.14 12.90 -2.45
C ASN A 291 16.80 13.25 -3.91
N ARG A 292 16.82 14.53 -4.26
CA ARG A 292 16.50 15.06 -5.59
C ARG A 292 17.27 14.36 -6.72
N SER A 293 18.58 14.17 -6.58
CA SER A 293 19.40 13.57 -7.63
C SER A 293 18.94 12.15 -7.98
N PHE A 294 18.63 11.35 -6.96
CA PHE A 294 18.11 9.98 -7.14
C PHE A 294 16.75 10.02 -7.84
N PHE A 295 15.85 10.90 -7.41
CA PHE A 295 14.54 11.04 -8.03
C PHE A 295 14.63 11.43 -9.51
N LEU A 296 15.51 12.38 -9.85
CA LEU A 296 15.71 12.81 -11.23
C LEU A 296 16.27 11.69 -12.12
N ASN A 297 17.18 10.87 -11.59
CA ASN A 297 17.72 9.73 -12.33
C ASN A 297 16.61 8.70 -12.65
N GLU A 298 15.74 8.41 -11.68
CA GLU A 298 14.61 7.50 -11.88
C GLU A 298 13.56 8.07 -12.85
N LEU A 299 13.28 9.37 -12.76
CA LEU A 299 12.31 10.06 -13.62
C LEU A 299 12.79 10.18 -15.08
N ASP A 300 14.07 10.46 -15.28
CA ASP A 300 14.70 10.51 -16.60
C ASP A 300 14.73 9.11 -17.24
N GLY A 301 14.86 8.06 -16.42
CA GLY A 301 14.54 6.69 -16.81
C GLY A 301 15.59 6.04 -17.70
N LEU A 302 16.85 5.99 -17.25
CA LEU A 302 17.92 5.25 -17.94
C LEU A 302 17.57 3.74 -18.10
N GLU A 303 16.74 3.20 -17.22
CA GLU A 303 16.23 1.81 -17.25
C GLU A 303 14.91 1.66 -18.06
N GLY A 304 14.41 2.73 -18.68
CA GLY A 304 13.15 2.76 -19.43
C GLY A 304 11.92 3.07 -18.56
N ASN A 305 11.09 4.03 -18.98
CA ASN A 305 9.85 4.45 -18.30
C ASN A 305 8.64 4.42 -19.25
N ASP A 306 8.66 3.53 -20.25
CA ASP A 306 7.57 3.40 -21.22
C ASP A 306 6.26 2.95 -20.53
N GLY A 307 5.15 3.57 -20.93
CA GLY A 307 3.82 3.38 -20.34
C GLY A 307 3.60 4.09 -19.02
N LEU A 308 4.55 4.92 -18.57
CA LEU A 308 4.49 5.56 -17.26
C LEU A 308 3.94 6.98 -17.31
N LEU A 309 2.79 7.19 -16.64
CA LEU A 309 2.23 8.51 -16.37
C LEU A 309 2.55 8.93 -14.92
N VAL A 310 3.38 9.94 -14.72
CA VAL A 310 3.70 10.48 -13.38
C VAL A 310 2.83 11.70 -13.09
N LEU A 311 2.00 11.63 -12.07
CA LEU A 311 1.17 12.73 -11.57
C LEU A 311 1.73 13.25 -10.25
N GLY A 312 2.16 14.51 -10.25
CA GLY A 312 2.63 15.22 -9.08
C GLY A 312 1.63 16.26 -8.60
N THR A 313 1.54 16.50 -7.29
CA THR A 313 0.90 17.69 -6.73
C THR A 313 1.90 18.53 -5.95
N THR A 314 1.66 19.84 -5.84
CA THR A 314 2.39 20.71 -4.92
C THR A 314 1.57 21.93 -4.54
N ASN A 315 1.75 22.43 -3.32
CA ASN A 315 1.20 23.73 -2.90
C ASN A 315 2.21 24.87 -3.11
N HIS A 316 3.49 24.54 -3.30
CA HIS A 316 4.60 25.49 -3.35
C HIS A 316 5.45 25.24 -4.60
N PHE A 317 4.90 25.60 -5.76
CA PHE A 317 5.57 25.39 -7.05
C PHE A 317 6.92 26.12 -7.14
N ASP A 318 7.05 27.25 -6.44
CA ASP A 318 8.27 28.05 -6.31
C ASP A 318 9.38 27.34 -5.51
N ARG A 319 9.02 26.41 -4.63
CA ARG A 319 9.98 25.60 -3.85
C ARG A 319 10.42 24.35 -4.59
N LEU A 320 9.74 23.98 -5.67
CA LEU A 320 10.16 22.84 -6.47
C LEU A 320 11.47 23.15 -7.18
N ASP A 321 12.32 22.14 -7.20
CA ASP A 321 13.56 22.16 -7.95
C ASP A 321 13.35 22.64 -9.40
N PRO A 322 14.19 23.56 -9.93
CA PRO A 322 14.13 24.00 -11.32
C PRO A 322 14.17 22.85 -12.35
N GLY A 323 14.89 21.77 -12.04
CA GLY A 323 14.94 20.58 -12.86
C GLY A 323 13.62 19.82 -12.95
N LEU A 324 12.71 19.97 -11.99
CA LEU A 324 11.35 19.44 -12.03
C LEU A 324 10.35 20.44 -12.60
N SER A 325 10.49 21.71 -12.24
CA SER A 325 9.52 22.76 -12.57
C SER A 325 9.70 23.37 -13.96
N THR A 326 10.92 23.37 -14.53
CA THR A 326 11.20 24.05 -15.81
C THR A 326 11.68 23.14 -16.93
N ARG A 327 12.34 22.01 -16.62
CA ARG A 327 12.96 21.16 -17.63
C ARG A 327 11.92 20.30 -18.37
N PRO A 328 11.88 20.37 -19.71
CA PRO A 328 11.08 19.45 -20.52
C PRO A 328 11.51 17.98 -20.35
N SER A 329 10.63 17.05 -20.72
CA SER A 329 10.69 15.59 -20.60
C SER A 329 10.47 15.02 -19.17
N ARG A 330 10.28 15.87 -18.17
CA ARG A 330 10.00 15.46 -16.77
C ARG A 330 8.54 15.71 -16.43
N PHE A 331 8.19 16.96 -16.12
CA PHE A 331 6.81 17.40 -15.91
C PHE A 331 6.42 18.40 -17.01
N ASP A 332 6.04 17.84 -18.15
CA ASP A 332 5.77 18.58 -19.39
C ASP A 332 4.46 19.36 -19.38
N ARG A 333 3.50 18.92 -18.55
CA ARG A 333 2.23 19.63 -18.36
C ARG A 333 2.12 20.15 -16.93
N LYS A 334 1.66 21.38 -16.82
CA LYS A 334 1.45 22.07 -15.54
C LYS A 334 0.03 22.59 -15.54
N TYR A 335 -0.71 22.20 -14.51
CA TYR A 335 -2.09 22.60 -14.31
C TYR A 335 -2.16 23.44 -13.04
N LEU A 336 -2.45 24.72 -13.20
CA LEU A 336 -2.64 25.66 -12.10
C LEU A 336 -4.07 25.52 -11.56
N PHE A 337 -4.17 25.15 -10.29
CA PHE A 337 -5.37 25.15 -9.46
C PHE A 337 -5.30 26.41 -8.58
N ASP A 338 -5.64 27.54 -9.18
CA ASP A 338 -5.64 28.84 -8.51
C ASP A 338 -6.86 29.01 -7.60
N ASP A 339 -6.92 30.12 -6.87
CA ASP A 339 -8.15 30.54 -6.21
C ASP A 339 -9.27 30.74 -7.25
N PRO A 340 -10.50 30.28 -6.96
CA PRO A 340 -11.58 30.30 -7.92
C PRO A 340 -11.97 31.73 -8.29
N ASP A 341 -12.14 31.96 -9.60
CA ASP A 341 -12.71 33.21 -10.07
C ASP A 341 -14.22 33.31 -9.80
N ARG A 342 -14.83 34.46 -10.14
CA ARG A 342 -16.26 34.69 -9.86
C ARG A 342 -17.14 33.57 -10.42
N ASP A 343 -16.87 33.12 -11.64
CA ASP A 343 -17.66 32.09 -12.31
C ASP A 343 -17.53 30.75 -11.58
N GLU A 344 -16.32 30.38 -11.16
CA GLU A 344 -16.08 29.15 -10.40
C GLU A 344 -16.69 29.17 -9.01
N ARG A 345 -16.70 30.34 -8.34
CA ARG A 345 -17.42 30.51 -7.06
C ARG A 345 -18.94 30.39 -7.25
N ALA A 346 -19.48 30.92 -8.34
CA ALA A 346 -20.88 30.74 -8.70
C ALA A 346 -21.20 29.25 -8.97
N LEU A 347 -20.35 28.54 -9.73
CA LEU A 347 -20.49 27.09 -9.94
C LEU A 347 -20.48 26.32 -8.61
N TYR A 348 -19.65 26.73 -7.66
CA TYR A 348 -19.60 26.12 -6.32
C TYR A 348 -20.87 26.37 -5.51
N ALA A 349 -21.44 27.58 -5.58
CA ALA A 349 -22.73 27.88 -4.97
C ALA A 349 -23.87 27.07 -5.61
N VAL A 350 -23.88 26.92 -6.94
CA VAL A 350 -24.85 26.05 -7.65
C VAL A 350 -24.72 24.59 -7.21
N TYR A 351 -23.49 24.09 -7.02
CA TYR A 351 -23.27 22.75 -6.49
C TYR A 351 -23.91 22.55 -5.11
N TRP A 352 -23.78 23.52 -4.21
CA TRP A 352 -24.45 23.47 -2.90
C TRP A 352 -25.97 23.63 -3.00
N GLN A 353 -26.46 24.46 -3.94
CA GLN A 353 -27.87 24.61 -4.22
C GLN A 353 -28.49 23.26 -4.65
N ASP A 354 -27.87 22.55 -5.59
CA ASP A 354 -28.34 21.22 -6.03
C ASP A 354 -28.27 20.19 -4.89
N LYS A 355 -27.20 20.24 -4.09
CA LYS A 355 -27.04 19.34 -2.93
C LYS A 355 -28.11 19.54 -1.86
N LEU A 356 -28.63 20.76 -1.70
CA LEU A 356 -29.60 21.12 -0.66
C LEU A 356 -31.05 21.16 -1.17
N LYS A 357 -31.30 20.96 -2.47
CA LYS A 357 -32.62 21.09 -3.09
C LYS A 357 -33.73 20.24 -2.46
N ASP A 358 -33.37 19.08 -1.92
CA ASP A 358 -34.32 18.15 -1.32
C ASP A 358 -34.63 18.51 0.15
N ASN A 359 -33.91 19.46 0.73
CA ASN A 359 -34.13 19.93 2.08
C ASN A 359 -35.17 21.05 2.12
N LYS A 360 -36.40 20.72 2.50
CA LYS A 360 -37.53 21.66 2.56
C LYS A 360 -37.38 22.78 3.58
N SER A 361 -36.47 22.67 4.56
CA SER A 361 -36.23 23.73 5.53
C SER A 361 -35.24 24.80 5.05
N ILE A 362 -34.61 24.58 3.89
CA ILE A 362 -33.59 25.49 3.35
C ILE A 362 -34.11 26.09 2.04
N ASP A 363 -34.33 27.40 2.06
CA ASP A 363 -34.56 28.17 0.83
C ASP A 363 -33.22 28.68 0.29
N PHE A 364 -32.88 28.28 -0.95
CA PHE A 364 -31.67 28.70 -1.66
C PHE A 364 -32.06 29.23 -3.06
N PRO A 365 -32.47 30.50 -3.16
CA PRO A 365 -32.85 31.11 -4.42
C PRO A 365 -31.65 31.37 -5.34
N ASN A 366 -31.89 31.45 -6.66
CA ASN A 366 -30.85 31.72 -7.65
C ASN A 366 -30.13 33.07 -7.42
N THR A 367 -30.79 34.06 -6.82
CA THR A 367 -30.16 35.34 -6.48
C THR A 367 -29.02 35.19 -5.48
N LEU A 368 -29.14 34.25 -4.55
CA LEU A 368 -28.12 33.98 -3.53
C LEU A 368 -26.83 33.40 -4.15
N VAL A 369 -26.92 32.72 -5.29
CA VAL A 369 -25.74 32.21 -6.02
C VAL A 369 -24.82 33.37 -6.44
N ASP A 370 -25.39 34.41 -7.04
CA ASP A 370 -24.65 35.60 -7.47
C ASP A 370 -24.11 36.39 -6.26
N GLU A 371 -24.93 36.57 -5.22
CA GLU A 371 -24.52 37.25 -3.99
C GLU A 371 -23.32 36.55 -3.32
N VAL A 372 -23.36 35.23 -3.20
CA VAL A 372 -22.24 34.43 -2.66
C VAL A 372 -21.01 34.58 -3.55
N ALA A 373 -21.15 34.47 -4.88
CA ALA A 373 -20.02 34.58 -5.79
C ALA A 373 -19.33 35.96 -5.71
N ASP A 374 -20.10 37.04 -5.56
CA ASP A 374 -19.59 38.41 -5.43
C ASP A 374 -18.96 38.66 -4.06
N ALA A 375 -19.58 38.18 -2.97
CA ALA A 375 -19.09 38.38 -1.61
C ALA A 375 -17.85 37.54 -1.25
N THR A 376 -17.47 36.55 -2.07
CA THR A 376 -16.43 35.56 -1.75
C THR A 376 -15.14 35.69 -2.57
N ASN A 377 -14.84 36.87 -3.12
CA ASN A 377 -13.55 37.15 -3.79
C ASN A 377 -12.35 36.63 -2.96
N ARG A 378 -11.33 36.03 -3.58
CA ARG A 378 -10.14 35.42 -2.91
C ARG A 378 -10.42 34.25 -1.94
N PHE A 379 -11.65 33.73 -1.86
CA PHE A 379 -11.88 32.51 -1.10
C PHE A 379 -11.45 31.30 -1.93
N SER A 380 -10.68 30.39 -1.34
CA SER A 380 -10.48 29.06 -1.91
C SER A 380 -11.76 28.22 -1.78
N PHE A 381 -11.86 27.10 -2.51
CA PHE A 381 -13.00 26.19 -2.34
C PHE A 381 -13.11 25.62 -0.91
N ALA A 382 -12.00 25.54 -0.18
CA ALA A 382 -12.03 25.15 1.24
C ALA A 382 -12.72 26.22 2.11
N TYR A 383 -12.45 27.51 1.88
CA TYR A 383 -13.15 28.61 2.58
C TYR A 383 -14.63 28.66 2.22
N LEU A 384 -14.98 28.45 0.94
CA LEU A 384 -16.38 28.36 0.53
C LEU A 384 -17.07 27.19 1.21
N LYS A 385 -16.45 26.00 1.21
CA LYS A 385 -16.99 24.82 1.92
C LYS A 385 -17.26 25.13 3.39
N GLU A 386 -16.32 25.79 4.06
CA GLU A 386 -16.45 26.17 5.46
C GLU A 386 -17.63 27.12 5.67
N ALA A 387 -17.81 28.13 4.81
CA ALA A 387 -18.95 29.05 4.90
C ALA A 387 -20.30 28.30 4.84
N PHE A 388 -20.46 27.38 3.88
CA PHE A 388 -21.66 26.57 3.75
C PHE A 388 -21.87 25.63 4.94
N VAL A 389 -20.83 24.92 5.37
CA VAL A 389 -20.93 23.96 6.49
C VAL A 389 -21.23 24.68 7.80
N SER A 390 -20.54 25.77 8.11
CA SER A 390 -20.78 26.56 9.32
C SER A 390 -22.21 27.12 9.33
N ALA A 391 -22.72 27.63 8.20
CA ALA A 391 -24.09 28.12 8.12
C ALA A 391 -25.14 27.01 8.41
N LEU A 392 -24.94 25.81 7.86
CA LEU A 392 -25.82 24.67 8.09
C LEU A 392 -25.78 24.18 9.54
N VAL A 393 -24.60 24.14 10.15
CA VAL A 393 -24.44 23.76 11.57
C VAL A 393 -25.10 24.77 12.49
N THR A 394 -24.95 26.06 12.21
CA THR A 394 -25.62 27.13 12.96
C THR A 394 -27.14 26.99 12.91
N LEU A 395 -27.71 26.76 11.72
CA LEU A 395 -29.16 26.55 11.58
C LEU A 395 -29.64 25.29 12.30
N ALA A 396 -28.90 24.19 12.23
CA ALA A 396 -29.26 22.94 12.90
C ALA A 396 -29.26 23.05 14.44
N GLY A 397 -28.59 24.06 15.00
CA GLY A 397 -28.51 24.31 16.45
C GLY A 397 -29.56 25.28 16.99
N LEU A 398 -30.42 25.87 16.15
CA LEU A 398 -31.45 26.84 16.53
C LEU A 398 -32.83 26.16 16.61
N ASP A 399 -33.66 26.60 17.57
CA ASP A 399 -35.06 26.15 17.70
C ASP A 399 -35.91 26.66 16.51
N GLU A 400 -36.91 25.87 16.07
CA GLU A 400 -37.70 26.12 14.83
C GLU A 400 -38.45 27.47 14.81
N ASP A 401 -38.79 28.03 15.97
CA ASP A 401 -39.71 29.18 16.08
C ASP A 401 -39.07 30.55 15.75
N ASP A 402 -37.73 30.64 15.63
CA ASP A 402 -36.99 31.90 15.39
C ASP A 402 -35.81 31.72 14.39
N GLN A 403 -35.86 30.71 13.52
CA GLN A 403 -34.74 30.44 12.61
C GLN A 403 -34.56 31.55 11.56
N PRO A 404 -33.38 32.20 11.50
CA PRO A 404 -33.05 33.12 10.42
C PRO A 404 -32.98 32.38 9.07
N SER A 405 -33.16 33.12 7.97
CA SER A 405 -33.04 32.53 6.63
C SER A 405 -31.64 31.95 6.39
N PHE A 406 -31.55 30.87 5.61
CA PHE A 406 -30.25 30.29 5.25
C PHE A 406 -29.32 31.30 4.57
N GLY A 407 -29.86 32.12 3.66
CA GLY A 407 -29.09 33.19 3.01
C GLY A 407 -28.50 34.18 4.00
N SER A 408 -29.26 34.64 4.99
CA SER A 408 -28.74 35.58 6.01
C SER A 408 -27.62 34.97 6.85
N VAL A 409 -27.76 33.72 7.28
CA VAL A 409 -26.73 33.03 8.07
C VAL A 409 -25.47 32.79 7.22
N LEU A 410 -25.64 32.37 5.97
CA LEU A 410 -24.53 32.14 5.05
C LEU A 410 -23.71 33.40 4.81
N MET A 411 -24.37 34.54 4.55
CA MET A 411 -23.68 35.81 4.34
C MET A 411 -22.97 36.29 5.61
N GLU A 412 -23.56 36.08 6.80
CA GLU A 412 -22.87 36.35 8.07
C GLU A 412 -21.62 35.49 8.24
N GLN A 413 -21.67 34.20 7.92
CA GLN A 413 -20.49 33.33 7.97
C GLN A 413 -19.42 33.74 6.97
N ILE A 414 -19.81 34.17 5.76
CA ILE A 414 -18.89 34.72 4.76
C ILE A 414 -18.18 35.95 5.32
N ASP A 415 -18.90 36.86 5.97
CA ASP A 415 -18.32 38.07 6.59
C ASP A 415 -17.35 37.73 7.74
N VAL A 416 -17.66 36.71 8.54
CA VAL A 416 -16.77 36.23 9.61
C VAL A 416 -15.47 35.68 9.01
N LEU A 417 -15.56 34.81 8.01
CA LEU A 417 -14.39 34.23 7.34
C LEU A 417 -13.57 35.28 6.59
N ARG A 418 -14.23 36.26 5.98
CA ARG A 418 -13.59 37.43 5.33
C ARG A 418 -12.71 38.18 6.32
N LYS A 419 -13.25 38.53 7.49
CA LYS A 419 -12.49 39.20 8.56
C LYS A 419 -11.32 38.37 9.06
N GLN A 420 -11.37 37.04 8.99
CA GLN A 420 -10.24 36.17 9.33
C GLN A 420 -9.17 36.17 8.24
N LEU A 421 -9.58 36.11 6.98
CA LEU A 421 -8.68 36.11 5.82
C LEU A 421 -7.92 37.44 5.67
N ASP A 422 -8.58 38.56 5.97
CA ASP A 422 -8.01 39.90 5.85
C ASP A 422 -7.17 40.32 7.06
N LYS A 423 -7.13 39.53 8.14
CA LYS A 423 -6.18 39.77 9.23
C LYS A 423 -4.75 39.59 8.72
N PRO A 424 -3.84 40.56 8.95
CA PRO A 424 -2.44 40.38 8.64
C PRO A 424 -1.93 39.14 9.36
N GLN A 425 -1.31 38.19 8.64
CA GLN A 425 -0.54 37.15 9.30
C GLN A 425 0.66 37.84 9.97
N GLU A 426 0.59 38.02 11.30
CA GLU A 426 1.76 38.36 12.09
C GLU A 426 2.75 37.19 11.98
N VAL A 427 3.71 37.31 11.08
CA VAL A 427 4.85 36.41 11.02
C VAL A 427 5.69 36.68 12.28
N LYS A 428 5.43 35.94 13.36
CA LYS A 428 6.38 35.80 14.45
C LYS A 428 7.57 34.99 13.94
N VAL A 429 8.51 35.67 13.28
CA VAL A 429 9.86 35.14 13.08
C VAL A 429 10.53 35.16 14.45
N SER A 430 10.40 34.06 15.20
CA SER A 430 11.29 33.79 16.32
C SER A 430 12.67 33.43 15.75
N LEU A 431 13.46 34.45 15.44
CA LEU A 431 14.91 34.33 15.29
C LEU A 431 15.48 34.00 16.67
N SER A 432 15.60 32.71 16.99
CA SER A 432 16.51 32.30 18.06
C SER A 432 17.92 32.32 17.48
N SER A 433 18.60 33.46 17.61
CA SER A 433 20.05 33.55 17.52
C SER A 433 20.65 32.58 18.53
N GLY A 434 21.40 31.60 18.03
CA GLY A 434 22.05 30.59 18.85
C GLY A 434 23.17 31.20 19.68
N GLU A 435 22.88 31.59 20.92
CA GLU A 435 23.85 31.55 22.01
C GLU A 435 23.71 30.20 22.72
N ARG A 436 24.76 29.39 22.62
CA ARG A 436 24.92 28.15 23.39
C ARG A 436 25.02 28.52 24.86
N THR A 437 23.91 28.45 25.58
CA THR A 437 23.90 28.34 27.04
C THR A 437 23.82 26.87 27.43
N GLU A 438 24.76 26.43 28.26
CA GLU A 438 24.84 25.07 28.79
C GLU A 438 23.54 24.66 29.50
N ALA A 439 23.07 23.45 29.21
CA ALA A 439 21.90 22.89 29.87
C ALA A 439 22.17 22.61 31.36
N PRO A 440 21.32 23.06 32.29
CA PRO A 440 21.48 22.71 33.70
C PRO A 440 21.13 21.23 33.92
N ARG A 441 22.06 20.51 34.58
CA ARG A 441 21.86 19.13 35.04
C ARG A 441 20.64 19.05 35.96
N ARG A 442 19.55 18.42 35.52
CA ARG A 442 18.42 18.04 36.40
C ARG A 442 18.63 16.63 36.95
N ASN A 443 19.22 16.56 38.13
CA ASN A 443 19.00 15.45 39.07
C ASN A 443 17.76 15.80 39.91
N ALA A 444 16.58 15.32 39.53
CA ALA A 444 15.41 15.31 40.40
C ALA A 444 14.62 14.01 40.17
N PRO A 445 14.20 13.28 41.23
CA PRO A 445 13.41 12.07 41.08
C PRO A 445 12.00 12.39 40.57
N LEU A 446 11.46 11.52 39.71
CA LEU A 446 10.07 11.59 39.25
C LEU A 446 9.09 11.33 40.41
N PRO A 447 7.94 12.03 40.47
CA PRO A 447 6.90 11.74 41.46
C PRO A 447 6.15 10.44 41.10
N PRO A 448 5.65 9.68 42.11
CA PRO A 448 4.92 8.45 41.86
C PRO A 448 3.56 8.73 41.21
N ILE A 449 3.24 7.97 40.15
CA ILE A 449 1.96 8.00 39.46
C ILE A 449 0.95 7.20 40.30
N SER A 450 0.16 7.90 41.11
CA SER A 450 -0.98 7.34 41.83
C SER A 450 -2.28 7.82 41.17
N ARG A 451 -2.71 7.19 40.08
CA ARG A 451 -4.10 7.28 39.60
C ARG A 451 -4.75 5.89 39.70
N PRO A 452 -5.87 5.72 40.41
CA PRO A 452 -6.59 4.46 40.42
C PRO A 452 -7.17 4.17 39.02
N LEU A 453 -7.06 2.92 38.57
CA LEU A 453 -7.79 2.41 37.41
C LEU A 453 -9.31 2.60 37.62
N PRO A 454 -10.09 2.99 36.60
CA PRO A 454 -11.53 3.08 36.74
C PRO A 454 -12.11 1.67 36.98
N GLN A 455 -12.78 1.48 38.12
CA GLN A 455 -13.45 0.23 38.43
C GLN A 455 -14.58 -0.03 37.43
N LEU A 456 -14.54 -1.20 36.78
CA LEU A 456 -15.61 -1.77 35.98
C LEU A 456 -16.92 -1.76 36.79
N ARG A 457 -17.85 -0.88 36.44
CA ARG A 457 -19.17 -0.83 37.06
C ARG A 457 -20.09 -1.90 36.46
N SER A 458 -20.51 -2.80 37.36
CA SER A 458 -21.70 -3.66 37.33
C SER A 458 -21.65 -4.97 36.53
N ARG A 459 -21.88 -6.07 37.26
CA ARG A 459 -22.09 -7.47 36.84
C ARG A 459 -23.28 -7.68 35.86
N THR A 460 -23.99 -6.62 35.48
CA THR A 460 -25.26 -6.72 34.74
C THR A 460 -25.06 -6.87 33.23
N GLN A 461 -23.91 -6.46 32.67
CA GLN A 461 -23.59 -6.65 31.24
C GLN A 461 -23.01 -8.04 30.91
N LEU A 462 -22.44 -8.74 31.89
CA LEU A 462 -21.86 -10.09 31.70
C LEU A 462 -22.93 -11.18 31.49
N ASN A 463 -24.15 -10.97 31.97
CA ASN A 463 -25.23 -11.96 31.86
C ASN A 463 -26.05 -11.85 30.56
N ALA A 464 -25.91 -10.75 29.80
CA ALA A 464 -26.61 -10.58 28.52
C ALA A 464 -25.96 -11.36 27.35
N ILE A 465 -24.71 -11.78 27.50
CA ILE A 465 -23.97 -12.58 26.50
C ILE A 465 -24.30 -14.08 26.60
N ARG A 466 -25.01 -14.51 27.65
CA ARG A 466 -25.18 -15.94 27.98
C ARG A 466 -26.39 -16.63 27.34
N ARG A 467 -27.10 -15.97 26.41
CA ARG A 467 -28.28 -16.55 25.75
C ARG A 467 -28.35 -16.21 24.26
N GLN A 468 -27.38 -16.69 23.48
CA GLN A 468 -27.61 -17.02 22.07
C GLN A 468 -26.84 -18.31 21.75
N PRO A 469 -27.43 -19.30 21.07
CA PRO A 469 -26.70 -20.49 20.66
C PRO A 469 -25.64 -20.08 19.63
N PHE A 470 -24.37 -20.20 20.03
CA PHE A 470 -23.22 -19.96 19.17
C PHE A 470 -23.08 -21.15 18.22
N ASN A 471 -23.23 -20.92 16.91
CA ASN A 471 -23.00 -21.93 15.90
C ASN A 471 -21.49 -21.95 15.59
N GLU A 472 -20.81 -23.05 15.87
CA GLU A 472 -19.34 -23.19 15.86
C GLU A 472 -18.67 -23.16 14.46
N SER A 473 -19.41 -22.91 13.37
CA SER A 473 -18.86 -23.06 12.01
C SER A 473 -18.30 -21.79 11.36
N THR A 474 -18.20 -20.64 12.05
CA THR A 474 -17.87 -19.36 11.39
C THR A 474 -16.75 -18.53 12.05
N ALA A 475 -16.05 -19.06 13.07
CA ALA A 475 -15.08 -18.29 13.87
C ALA A 475 -13.60 -18.65 13.63
N SER A 476 -13.26 -19.37 12.56
CA SER A 476 -11.87 -19.74 12.25
C SER A 476 -11.50 -19.33 10.84
N ARG A 477 -11.02 -18.09 10.66
CA ARG A 477 -10.30 -17.65 9.45
C ARG A 477 -9.76 -16.22 9.60
N MET A 478 -8.89 -15.96 10.57
CA MET A 478 -7.97 -14.81 10.49
C MET A 478 -6.61 -15.20 11.07
N ILE A 479 -5.69 -15.52 10.16
CA ILE A 479 -4.28 -15.80 10.44
C ILE A 479 -3.49 -14.63 9.87
N PHE A 480 -2.67 -13.96 10.68
CA PHE A 480 -1.83 -12.85 10.24
C PHE A 480 -0.36 -13.27 10.26
N LEU A 481 0.32 -13.07 9.13
CA LEU A 481 1.77 -13.12 8.98
C LEU A 481 2.24 -11.70 8.59
N PRO A 482 3.44 -11.25 9.01
CA PRO A 482 3.82 -9.83 8.94
C PRO A 482 4.27 -9.39 7.52
N PRO A 483 4.29 -8.07 7.21
CA PRO A 483 3.19 -7.12 7.27
C PRO A 483 2.42 -7.13 5.93
N SER A 484 1.16 -7.57 5.98
CA SER A 484 0.13 -7.21 5.00
C SER A 484 -1.01 -6.54 5.78
N PRO A 485 -1.86 -5.71 5.18
CA PRO A 485 -2.90 -4.97 5.91
C PRO A 485 -3.94 -5.92 6.52
N PRO A 486 -4.76 -5.47 7.49
CA PRO A 486 -5.84 -6.29 8.02
C PRO A 486 -6.86 -6.64 6.90
N PRO A 487 -7.42 -7.85 6.88
CA PRO A 487 -8.44 -8.22 5.90
C PRO A 487 -9.76 -7.47 6.16
N MET A 488 -10.24 -6.74 5.16
CA MET A 488 -11.63 -6.27 5.12
C MET A 488 -12.55 -7.45 4.80
N SER A 489 -13.46 -7.79 5.71
CA SER A 489 -14.59 -8.67 5.43
C SER A 489 -15.88 -7.97 5.86
N MET A 490 -16.49 -7.26 4.92
CA MET A 490 -17.94 -7.11 4.77
C MET A 490 -18.20 -6.85 3.29
N ILE A 491 -18.55 -7.91 2.56
CA ILE A 491 -19.01 -7.87 1.17
C ILE A 491 -20.54 -7.65 1.20
N PRO A 492 -21.10 -6.58 0.61
CA PRO A 492 -22.46 -6.59 0.11
C PRO A 492 -22.55 -7.54 -1.11
N PRO A 493 -23.65 -8.29 -1.29
CA PRO A 493 -23.79 -9.22 -2.39
C PRO A 493 -23.96 -8.44 -3.69
N ASP A 494 -22.88 -8.26 -4.44
CA ASP A 494 -22.84 -8.04 -5.90
C ASP A 494 -21.36 -8.02 -6.34
N LEU A 495 -20.79 -9.21 -6.62
CA LEU A 495 -19.40 -9.41 -7.06
C LEU A 495 -19.38 -10.38 -8.24
N GLU A 496 -19.45 -9.86 -9.46
CA GLU A 496 -19.13 -10.61 -10.69
C GLU A 496 -17.86 -10.07 -11.40
N ASP A 497 -17.44 -8.83 -11.15
CA ASP A 497 -16.39 -8.17 -11.96
C ASP A 497 -14.93 -8.37 -11.49
N ALA A 498 -14.69 -8.57 -10.19
CA ALA A 498 -13.32 -8.77 -9.66
C ALA A 498 -12.79 -10.18 -9.94
N ASP A 499 -13.64 -11.19 -9.78
CA ASP A 499 -13.33 -12.59 -10.12
C ASP A 499 -13.09 -12.73 -11.62
N ALA A 500 -13.86 -12.06 -12.47
CA ALA A 500 -13.70 -12.12 -13.93
C ALA A 500 -12.34 -11.61 -14.44
N ARG A 501 -11.76 -10.58 -13.78
CA ARG A 501 -10.42 -10.07 -14.10
C ARG A 501 -9.34 -11.07 -13.67
N PHE A 502 -9.41 -11.56 -12.43
CA PHE A 502 -8.46 -12.56 -11.95
C PHE A 502 -8.51 -13.85 -12.78
N GLN A 503 -9.71 -14.36 -13.08
CA GLN A 503 -9.88 -15.60 -13.87
C GLN A 503 -9.27 -15.47 -15.27
N ARG A 504 -9.46 -14.31 -15.92
CA ARG A 504 -8.91 -14.02 -17.26
C ARG A 504 -7.38 -13.96 -17.25
N ASP A 505 -6.80 -13.28 -16.28
CA ASP A 505 -5.34 -13.15 -16.15
C ASP A 505 -4.70 -14.48 -15.72
N PHE A 506 -5.40 -15.24 -14.87
CA PHE A 506 -5.00 -16.57 -14.40
C PHE A 506 -4.97 -17.61 -15.53
N GLU A 507 -6.04 -17.71 -16.33
CA GLU A 507 -6.12 -18.66 -17.45
C GLU A 507 -5.14 -18.31 -18.57
N SER A 508 -4.97 -17.02 -18.88
CA SER A 508 -3.99 -16.53 -19.86
C SER A 508 -2.54 -16.89 -19.45
N THR A 509 -2.20 -16.63 -18.18
CA THR A 509 -0.85 -16.88 -17.66
C THR A 509 -0.54 -18.37 -17.55
N LEU A 510 -1.48 -19.19 -17.08
CA LEU A 510 -1.33 -20.64 -17.05
C LEU A 510 -1.24 -21.25 -18.45
N GLY A 511 -1.97 -20.72 -19.43
CA GLY A 511 -1.88 -21.15 -20.83
C GLY A 511 -0.49 -20.90 -21.43
N VAL A 512 0.07 -19.71 -21.20
CA VAL A 512 1.43 -19.36 -21.67
C VAL A 512 2.51 -20.20 -20.99
N LEU A 513 2.36 -20.49 -19.69
CA LEU A 513 3.33 -21.28 -18.95
C LEU A 513 3.24 -22.78 -19.24
N ARG A 514 2.05 -23.36 -19.44
CA ARG A 514 1.91 -24.74 -19.95
C ARG A 514 2.65 -24.90 -21.28
N THR A 515 2.48 -23.95 -22.18
CA THR A 515 3.16 -23.96 -23.49
C THR A 515 4.69 -23.86 -23.38
N ARG A 516 5.21 -23.08 -22.41
CA ARG A 516 6.66 -22.96 -22.17
C ARG A 516 7.26 -24.14 -21.40
N PHE A 517 6.51 -24.75 -20.49
CA PHE A 517 6.94 -25.96 -19.77
C PHE A 517 6.96 -27.18 -20.68
N ASP A 518 6.00 -27.32 -21.59
CA ASP A 518 6.02 -28.36 -22.62
C ASP A 518 7.21 -28.18 -23.59
N ALA A 519 7.63 -26.94 -23.85
CA ALA A 519 8.80 -26.63 -24.67
C ALA A 519 10.16 -26.86 -23.97
N LEU A 520 10.17 -27.06 -22.64
CA LEU A 520 11.38 -27.33 -21.84
C LEU A 520 11.57 -28.83 -21.52
N GLN A 521 10.63 -29.70 -21.92
CA GLN A 521 10.83 -31.14 -21.86
C GLN A 521 11.66 -31.60 -23.08
N VAL A 522 12.97 -31.78 -22.86
CA VAL A 522 13.85 -32.49 -23.79
C VAL A 522 13.37 -33.95 -23.89
N PRO A 523 13.11 -34.52 -25.08
CA PRO A 523 12.82 -35.94 -25.21
C PRO A 523 14.09 -36.74 -24.92
N GLY A 524 14.07 -37.55 -23.87
CA GLY A 524 15.11 -38.54 -23.62
C GLY A 524 15.03 -39.68 -24.63
N SER A 525 16.03 -39.79 -25.50
CA SER A 525 16.33 -41.02 -26.24
C SER A 525 17.67 -41.57 -25.75
N PHE A 526 17.61 -42.66 -24.99
CA PHE A 526 18.75 -43.57 -24.82
C PHE A 526 19.03 -44.26 -26.17
N GLY A 527 20.26 -44.16 -26.66
CA GLY A 527 20.76 -44.90 -27.81
C GLY A 527 22.28 -44.78 -27.92
N ASN A 528 22.97 -45.90 -27.74
CA ASN A 528 24.42 -46.07 -27.88
C ASN A 528 24.92 -45.83 -29.32
N CYS A 529 26.16 -45.36 -29.47
CA CYS A 529 27.17 -45.62 -30.53
C CYS A 529 28.23 -44.49 -30.47
N GLU A 530 29.40 -44.73 -29.88
CA GLU A 530 30.69 -45.15 -30.50
C GLU A 530 31.62 -43.96 -30.85
N GLU A 531 32.89 -44.14 -30.49
CA GLU A 531 34.05 -43.27 -30.76
C GLU A 531 34.35 -43.18 -32.26
N ASP A 532 34.69 -41.99 -32.77
CA ASP A 532 35.95 -41.73 -33.50
C ASP A 532 36.01 -40.34 -34.18
N ASP A 533 37.26 -39.88 -34.34
CA ASP A 533 37.80 -38.90 -35.29
C ASP A 533 37.76 -37.37 -35.04
N VAL A 534 38.83 -36.91 -34.37
CA VAL A 534 39.94 -36.10 -34.92
C VAL A 534 39.63 -35.03 -35.99
N GLY A 535 39.68 -33.76 -35.57
CA GLY A 535 40.71 -32.81 -36.03
C GLY A 535 40.44 -31.83 -37.20
N ARG A 536 40.74 -30.55 -36.91
CA ARG A 536 41.20 -29.46 -37.82
C ARG A 536 40.09 -28.82 -38.71
N VAL A 537 39.97 -27.49 -38.92
CA VAL A 537 40.91 -26.36 -38.77
C VAL A 537 40.18 -25.01 -39.07
N LEU A 538 40.65 -23.92 -38.44
CA LEU A 538 40.53 -22.48 -38.80
C LEU A 538 39.32 -21.61 -38.38
N SER A 539 39.55 -20.88 -37.28
CA SER A 539 39.21 -19.46 -37.06
C SER A 539 40.21 -18.54 -37.83
N PRO A 540 40.21 -17.17 -37.75
CA PRO A 540 39.40 -16.22 -36.95
C PRO A 540 38.90 -14.95 -37.71
N SER A 541 37.89 -14.23 -37.22
CA SER A 541 37.96 -12.92 -36.52
C SER A 541 36.61 -12.20 -36.76
N ARG A 542 35.95 -11.41 -35.90
CA ARG A 542 36.30 -10.58 -34.73
C ARG A 542 35.03 -10.34 -33.86
N ASN A 543 35.22 -10.49 -32.54
CA ASN A 543 34.60 -9.79 -31.40
C ASN A 543 33.39 -8.85 -31.61
N VAL A 544 32.28 -9.17 -30.93
CA VAL A 544 31.62 -8.26 -29.96
C VAL A 544 31.16 -9.11 -28.78
N GLY A 545 31.65 -8.78 -27.58
CA GLY A 545 31.37 -9.53 -26.36
C GLY A 545 30.02 -9.15 -25.74
N ASN A 546 29.28 -10.17 -25.31
CA ASN A 546 28.26 -10.05 -24.27
C ASN A 546 28.67 -10.99 -23.13
N HIS A 547 29.28 -10.40 -22.09
CA HIS A 547 29.44 -11.06 -20.81
C HIS A 547 28.10 -11.00 -20.07
N LEU A 548 27.50 -12.17 -19.90
CA LEU A 548 26.68 -12.47 -18.74
C LEU A 548 27.62 -12.68 -17.53
N PRO A 549 27.34 -12.06 -16.38
CA PRO A 549 27.63 -12.68 -15.10
C PRO A 549 26.28 -12.90 -14.39
N GLY A 550 25.95 -14.08 -13.93
CA GLY A 550 26.81 -14.91 -13.11
C GLY A 550 26.19 -14.94 -11.72
N ILE A 551 25.30 -15.91 -11.53
CA ILE A 551 24.78 -16.30 -10.21
C ILE A 551 25.95 -16.86 -9.41
N SER A 552 26.30 -16.19 -8.33
CA SER A 552 27.10 -16.65 -7.20
C SER A 552 26.84 -15.61 -6.09
N GLY A 553 26.34 -15.92 -4.90
CA GLY A 553 26.78 -16.99 -4.02
C GLY A 553 27.42 -16.37 -2.78
N TYR A 554 26.57 -15.89 -1.85
CA TYR A 554 26.71 -15.88 -0.39
C TYR A 554 27.87 -15.16 0.37
N TRP A 555 27.45 -14.57 1.52
CA TRP A 555 28.14 -14.20 2.78
C TRP A 555 28.95 -12.90 2.88
N LEU A 556 28.39 -11.90 3.59
CA LEU A 556 28.73 -11.56 4.99
C LEU A 556 27.61 -10.77 5.67
#